data_AF-A0A8H7QX34-F1
#
_entry.id   AF-A0A8H7QX34-F1
#
_cell.length_a   1.000
_cell.length_b   1.000
_cell.length_c   1.000
_cell.angle_alpha   90.00
_cell.angle_beta   90.00
_cell.angle_gamma   90.00
#
_symmetry.space_group_name_H-M   'P 1'
#
loop_
_entity.id
_entity.type
_entity.pdbx_description
1 polymer ?
#
loop_
_entity_poly.entity_id
_entity_poly.type
_entity_poly.pdbx_seq_one_letter_code
_entity_poly.pdbx_strand_id
1 'polypeptide(L)'
;MKVEKHRKTNHFVPCPYRKQQLESNHPEKLTKPQTFGYNQACALLLAIELNRRTRLSKKCLAHLALFVSQAWEDKPCQEKIQQLYYMMNNLLDTTTMDTTEPFETSLQKFCESPVSTPTICPSVTLLIAISYVERLNKRYRDLKGTPGCGVRMIMVAFIMASKYIHDSLRLIIYTSNRNITPNMISTPITPPTSPKIPITSTTSVIQSITNALSINNTIIEKTDNPSSTMVTPASSPPLEKIAPKDNERNLRIARMEQEFLFFLNYDLSVQDPSLLVLWAQSYQVPEKSPETEQPYTSADDGDDEMDDEDN
;
A
#
# COMPACT_ATOMS: atom_id res chain seq x y z
N MET A 1 1.41 -12.34 -53.73
CA MET A 1 0.83 -12.58 -52.39
C MET A 1 1.22 -11.43 -51.48
N LYS A 2 0.26 -10.65 -50.98
CA LYS A 2 0.50 -9.55 -50.02
C LYS A 2 0.55 -10.14 -48.62
N VAL A 3 1.69 -10.01 -47.94
CA VAL A 3 1.84 -10.40 -46.54
C VAL A 3 1.28 -9.26 -45.67
N GLU A 4 0.12 -9.51 -45.07
CA GLU A 4 -0.58 -8.58 -44.20
C GLU A 4 0.05 -8.59 -42.81
N LYS A 5 0.78 -7.52 -42.49
CA LYS A 5 1.50 -7.35 -41.23
C LYS A 5 0.50 -6.93 -40.14
N HIS A 6 -0.04 -7.89 -39.39
CA HIS A 6 -0.86 -7.59 -38.21
C HIS A 6 -0.01 -6.93 -37.11
N ARG A 7 -0.14 -5.61 -37.01
CA ARG A 7 0.42 -4.77 -35.96
C ARG A 7 -0.43 -4.97 -34.69
N LYS A 8 0.01 -5.82 -33.77
CA LYS A 8 -0.58 -5.90 -32.42
C LYS A 8 -0.24 -4.61 -31.68
N THR A 9 -1.20 -3.71 -31.58
CA THR A 9 -1.10 -2.52 -30.71
C THR A 9 -1.24 -2.99 -29.26
N ASN A 10 -0.13 -3.03 -28.51
CA ASN A 10 -0.18 -3.09 -27.05
C ASN A 10 -0.99 -1.88 -26.56
N HIS A 11 -2.22 -2.12 -26.12
CA HIS A 11 -3.03 -1.10 -25.45
C HIS A 11 -2.39 -0.80 -24.09
N PHE A 12 -1.49 0.18 -24.08
CA PHE A 12 -0.94 0.74 -22.86
C PHE A 12 -2.09 1.43 -22.11
N VAL A 13 -2.58 0.81 -21.04
CA VAL A 13 -3.61 1.41 -20.19
C VAL A 13 -2.97 2.62 -19.49
N PRO A 14 -3.44 3.86 -19.77
CA PRO A 14 -2.84 5.03 -19.18
C PRO A 14 -3.02 5.00 -17.65
N CYS A 15 -1.96 5.38 -16.95
CA CYS A 15 -1.88 5.52 -15.50
C CYS A 15 -3.14 6.23 -14.94
N PRO A 16 -4.02 5.53 -14.19
CA PRO A 16 -5.36 6.02 -13.80
C PRO A 16 -5.30 7.19 -12.83
N TYR A 17 -4.20 7.27 -12.08
CA TYR A 17 -3.76 8.37 -11.24
C TYR A 17 -3.92 9.74 -11.93
N ARG A 18 -3.64 9.86 -13.23
CA ARG A 18 -3.76 11.13 -13.96
C ARG A 18 -5.20 11.68 -14.05
N LYS A 19 -6.23 10.84 -13.99
CA LYS A 19 -7.65 11.21 -14.24
C LYS A 19 -8.44 11.66 -13.00
N GLN A 20 -8.04 11.30 -11.78
CA GLN A 20 -8.77 11.61 -10.53
C GLN A 20 -8.85 13.11 -10.15
N GLN A 21 -8.45 14.00 -11.06
CA GLN A 21 -8.09 15.38 -10.79
C GLN A 21 -9.12 16.41 -11.26
N LEU A 22 -9.99 16.08 -12.22
CA LEU A 22 -10.88 17.09 -12.82
C LEU A 22 -11.99 17.57 -11.87
N GLU A 23 -12.34 16.82 -10.83
CA GLU A 23 -13.49 17.16 -9.97
C GLU A 23 -13.15 17.56 -8.52
N SER A 24 -11.88 17.44 -8.12
CA SER A 24 -11.38 17.75 -6.77
C SER A 24 -10.81 19.16 -6.61
N ASN A 25 -10.71 19.93 -7.70
CA ASN A 25 -10.19 21.31 -7.70
C ASN A 25 -11.28 22.39 -7.60
N HIS A 26 -12.54 22.04 -7.33
CA HIS A 26 -13.59 23.04 -7.12
C HIS A 26 -13.55 23.56 -5.67
N PRO A 27 -13.17 24.83 -5.44
CA PRO A 27 -13.11 25.42 -4.10
C PRO A 27 -14.49 25.51 -3.41
N GLU A 28 -15.58 25.43 -4.17
CA GLU A 28 -16.95 25.45 -3.63
C GLU A 28 -17.31 24.19 -2.82
N LYS A 29 -16.60 23.07 -3.03
CA LYS A 29 -16.80 21.84 -2.24
C LYS A 29 -16.17 21.91 -0.84
N LEU A 30 -15.39 22.95 -0.49
CA LEU A 30 -14.81 23.11 0.86
C LEU A 30 -15.87 23.37 1.96
N THR A 31 -17.10 23.73 1.60
CA THR A 31 -18.14 24.08 2.59
C THR A 31 -19.01 22.91 3.05
N LYS A 32 -18.86 21.73 2.43
CA LYS A 32 -19.53 20.51 2.89
C LYS A 32 -18.50 19.40 3.00
N PRO A 33 -18.27 18.80 4.20
CA PRO A 33 -17.50 17.58 4.28
C PRO A 33 -18.14 16.59 3.32
N GLN A 34 -17.38 16.13 2.33
CA GLN A 34 -17.87 15.19 1.34
C GLN A 34 -18.28 13.94 2.11
N THR A 35 -19.59 13.79 2.30
CA THR A 35 -20.13 12.77 3.19
C THR A 35 -19.72 11.43 2.64
N PHE A 36 -18.95 10.73 3.46
CA PHE A 36 -18.60 9.34 3.32
C PHE A 36 -19.83 8.53 2.91
N GLY A 37 -19.85 8.08 1.65
CA GLY A 37 -21.04 7.57 1.01
C GLY A 37 -21.03 6.05 0.91
N TYR A 38 -22.18 5.42 1.14
CA TYR A 38 -22.39 3.99 0.89
C TYR A 38 -21.91 3.56 -0.51
N ASN A 39 -22.11 4.41 -1.53
CA ASN A 39 -21.65 4.17 -2.90
C ASN A 39 -20.12 4.04 -3.00
N GLN A 40 -19.36 4.87 -2.27
CA GLN A 40 -17.90 4.78 -2.25
C GLN A 40 -17.44 3.49 -1.56
N ALA A 41 -18.12 3.10 -0.48
CA ALA A 41 -17.87 1.84 0.18
C ALA A 41 -18.14 0.64 -0.75
N CYS A 42 -19.26 0.64 -1.48
CA CYS A 42 -19.56 -0.40 -2.48
C CYS A 42 -18.50 -0.45 -3.59
N ALA A 43 -18.04 0.71 -4.09
CA ALA A 43 -16.98 0.76 -5.10
C ALA A 43 -15.66 0.16 -4.57
N LEU A 44 -15.31 0.40 -3.30
CA LEU A 44 -14.15 -0.22 -2.66
C LEU A 44 -14.31 -1.74 -2.53
N LEU A 45 -15.48 -2.20 -2.08
CA LEU A 45 -15.76 -3.63 -1.98
C LEU A 45 -15.62 -4.31 -3.36
N LEU A 46 -16.20 -3.72 -4.41
CA LEU A 46 -16.07 -4.20 -5.77
C LEU A 46 -14.60 -4.26 -6.23
N ALA A 47 -13.80 -3.25 -5.93
CA ALA A 47 -12.37 -3.25 -6.27
C ALA A 47 -11.58 -4.33 -5.52
N ILE A 48 -11.92 -4.59 -4.25
CA ILE A 48 -11.33 -5.67 -3.45
C ILE A 48 -11.68 -7.03 -4.05
N GLU A 49 -12.94 -7.25 -4.39
CA GLU A 49 -13.42 -8.47 -5.06
C GLU A 49 -12.75 -8.66 -6.42
N LEU A 50 -12.65 -7.59 -7.22
CA LEU A 50 -11.99 -7.59 -8.52
C LEU A 50 -10.50 -7.96 -8.41
N ASN A 51 -9.83 -7.51 -7.35
CA ASN A 51 -8.44 -7.86 -7.09
C ASN A 51 -8.28 -9.33 -6.69
N ARG A 52 -9.34 -10.00 -6.18
CA ARG A 52 -9.34 -11.43 -5.78
C ARG A 52 -8.21 -11.79 -4.80
N ARG A 53 -7.89 -10.89 -3.88
CA ARG A 53 -6.74 -11.03 -2.95
C ARG A 53 -5.39 -11.28 -3.67
N THR A 54 -5.28 -10.95 -4.95
CA THR A 54 -4.02 -11.13 -5.69
C THR A 54 -2.99 -10.10 -5.24
N ARG A 55 -1.75 -10.56 -5.16
CA ARG A 55 -0.61 -9.71 -4.84
C ARG A 55 -0.23 -8.87 -6.06
N LEU A 56 0.17 -7.62 -5.84
CA LEU A 56 0.76 -6.80 -6.90
C LEU A 56 2.01 -7.48 -7.46
N SER A 57 2.20 -7.40 -8.79
CA SER A 57 3.38 -7.97 -9.43
C SER A 57 4.64 -7.19 -9.02
N LYS A 58 5.80 -7.86 -9.03
CA LYS A 58 7.10 -7.22 -8.76
C LYS A 58 7.36 -6.03 -9.70
N LYS A 59 6.96 -6.16 -10.97
CA LYS A 59 7.06 -5.08 -11.97
C LYS A 59 6.20 -3.87 -11.57
N CYS A 60 4.95 -4.10 -11.13
CA CYS A 60 4.07 -3.04 -10.65
C CYS A 60 4.68 -2.35 -9.41
N LEU A 61 5.16 -3.11 -8.44
CA LEU A 61 5.79 -2.56 -7.23
C LEU A 61 7.03 -1.72 -7.52
N ALA A 62 7.90 -2.17 -8.43
CA ALA A 62 9.09 -1.41 -8.83
C ALA A 62 8.70 -0.09 -9.49
N HIS A 63 7.66 -0.11 -10.35
CA HIS A 63 7.12 1.10 -10.96
C HIS A 63 6.54 2.06 -9.92
N LEU A 64 5.80 1.56 -8.93
CA LEU A 64 5.23 2.37 -7.84
C LEU A 64 6.32 3.00 -6.98
N ALA A 65 7.37 2.25 -6.62
CA ALA A 65 8.49 2.78 -5.84
C ALA A 65 9.21 3.90 -6.60
N LEU A 66 9.50 3.69 -7.89
CA LEU A 66 10.09 4.71 -8.75
C LEU A 66 9.20 5.95 -8.84
N PHE A 67 7.90 5.77 -9.06
CA PHE A 67 6.93 6.86 -9.15
C PHE A 67 6.92 7.71 -7.87
N VAL A 68 6.86 7.08 -6.70
CA VAL A 68 6.83 7.80 -5.42
C VAL A 68 8.12 8.58 -5.20
N SER A 69 9.28 7.97 -5.43
CA SER A 69 10.56 8.65 -5.29
C SER A 69 10.67 9.85 -6.23
N GLN A 70 10.26 9.72 -7.50
CA GLN A 70 10.25 10.85 -8.45
C GLN A 70 9.21 11.93 -8.09
N ALA A 71 8.07 11.51 -7.54
CA ALA A 71 7.00 12.43 -7.16
C ALA A 71 7.36 13.25 -5.92
N TRP A 72 8.15 12.72 -4.98
CA TRP A 72 8.28 13.33 -3.65
C TRP A 72 9.69 13.55 -3.13
N GLU A 73 10.71 13.01 -3.77
CA GLU A 73 12.09 13.16 -3.33
C GLU A 73 12.83 14.13 -4.25
N ASP A 74 13.64 15.01 -3.66
CA ASP A 74 14.65 15.75 -4.41
C ASP A 74 15.80 14.80 -4.75
N LYS A 75 16.17 14.74 -6.03
CA LYS A 75 17.24 13.87 -6.56
C LYS A 75 17.15 12.41 -6.07
N PRO A 76 16.12 11.66 -6.51
CA PRO A 76 15.95 10.27 -6.10
C PRO A 76 17.16 9.42 -6.51
N CYS A 77 17.70 8.63 -5.57
CA CYS A 77 18.81 7.73 -5.83
C CYS A 77 18.37 6.26 -5.83
N GLN A 78 19.08 5.43 -6.60
CA GLN A 78 18.70 4.03 -6.84
C GLN A 78 18.59 3.21 -5.55
N GLU A 79 19.50 3.41 -4.60
CA GLU A 79 19.48 2.73 -3.31
C GLU A 79 18.19 3.01 -2.52
N LYS A 80 17.72 4.26 -2.53
CA LYS A 80 16.50 4.65 -1.80
C LYS A 80 15.24 4.17 -2.51
N ILE A 81 15.22 4.17 -3.84
CA ILE A 81 14.15 3.56 -4.64
C ILE A 81 14.05 2.07 -4.32
N GLN A 82 15.18 1.36 -4.25
CA GLN A 82 15.21 -0.06 -3.93
C GLN A 82 14.76 -0.34 -2.48
N GLN A 83 15.17 0.49 -1.53
CA GLN A 83 14.66 0.43 -0.15
C GLN A 83 13.15 0.63 -0.09
N LEU A 84 12.61 1.58 -0.87
CA LEU A 84 11.17 1.83 -0.95
C LEU A 84 10.43 0.64 -1.57
N TYR A 85 10.97 0.04 -2.63
CA TYR A 85 10.43 -1.18 -3.22
C TYR A 85 10.35 -2.34 -2.21
N TYR A 86 11.44 -2.61 -1.48
CA TYR A 86 11.45 -3.67 -0.47
C TYR A 86 10.48 -3.38 0.66
N MET A 87 10.39 -2.12 1.11
CA MET A 87 9.43 -1.72 2.13
C MET A 87 7.99 -1.95 1.65
N MET A 88 7.63 -1.52 0.44
CA MET A 88 6.30 -1.77 -0.12
C MET A 88 6.00 -3.27 -0.23
N ASN A 89 6.98 -4.08 -0.61
CA ASN A 89 6.82 -5.52 -0.67
C ASN A 89 6.57 -6.11 0.74
N ASN A 90 7.38 -5.75 1.72
CA ASN A 90 7.23 -6.21 3.11
C ASN A 90 5.91 -5.77 3.73
N LEU A 91 5.44 -4.57 3.39
CA LEU A 91 4.14 -4.05 3.82
C LEU A 91 3.01 -4.97 3.34
N LEU A 92 3.04 -5.42 2.08
CA LEU A 92 2.05 -6.36 1.56
C LEU A 92 2.10 -7.73 2.25
N ASP A 93 3.29 -8.24 2.57
CA ASP A 93 3.44 -9.53 3.26
C ASP A 93 2.99 -9.48 4.72
N THR A 94 3.28 -8.40 5.43
CA THR A 94 3.07 -8.29 6.89
C THR A 94 1.67 -7.82 7.27
N THR A 95 0.94 -7.21 6.33
CA THR A 95 -0.40 -6.68 6.58
C THR A 95 -1.51 -7.51 5.96
N THR A 96 -1.19 -8.63 5.29
CA THR A 96 -2.22 -9.53 4.78
C THR A 96 -2.93 -10.26 5.91
N MET A 97 -4.25 -10.40 5.78
CA MET A 97 -5.01 -11.36 6.58
C MET A 97 -4.78 -12.79 6.08
N ASP A 98 -5.18 -13.76 6.90
CA ASP A 98 -5.18 -15.17 6.54
C ASP A 98 -6.02 -15.41 5.29
N THR A 99 -5.40 -16.01 4.27
CA THR A 99 -6.01 -16.30 2.97
C THR A 99 -6.65 -17.69 2.91
N THR A 100 -6.50 -18.52 3.94
CA THR A 100 -7.09 -19.86 3.99
C THR A 100 -8.61 -19.84 4.18
N GLU A 101 -9.13 -18.76 4.76
CA GLU A 101 -10.56 -18.58 5.03
C GLU A 101 -11.32 -17.97 3.83
N PRO A 102 -12.62 -18.28 3.68
CA PRO A 102 -13.49 -17.64 2.69
C PRO A 102 -13.48 -16.11 2.78
N PHE A 103 -13.77 -15.45 1.65
CA PHE A 103 -13.66 -14.01 1.54
C PHE A 103 -14.53 -13.27 2.56
N GLU A 104 -15.78 -13.70 2.65
CA GLU A 104 -16.85 -13.15 3.50
C GLU A 104 -16.50 -13.27 4.98
N THR A 105 -15.93 -14.42 5.39
CA THR A 105 -15.52 -14.66 6.78
C THR A 105 -14.41 -13.70 7.19
N SER A 106 -13.36 -13.54 6.37
CA SER A 106 -12.30 -12.59 6.71
C SER A 106 -12.78 -11.14 6.63
N LEU A 107 -13.74 -10.82 5.76
CA LEU A 107 -14.35 -9.50 5.67
C LEU A 107 -15.11 -9.15 6.94
N GLN A 108 -15.89 -10.10 7.46
CA GLN A 108 -16.59 -9.92 8.73
C GLN A 108 -15.60 -9.73 9.88
N LYS A 109 -14.57 -10.58 10.00
CA LYS A 109 -13.52 -10.45 11.02
C LYS A 109 -12.79 -9.10 10.93
N PHE A 110 -12.48 -8.66 9.71
CA PHE A 110 -11.84 -7.37 9.47
C PHE A 110 -12.70 -6.22 9.98
N CYS A 111 -14.01 -6.26 9.73
CA CYS A 111 -14.93 -5.21 10.17
C CYS A 111 -15.28 -5.31 11.66
N GLU A 112 -15.19 -6.48 12.30
CA GLU A 112 -15.39 -6.63 13.74
C GLU A 112 -14.16 -6.18 14.54
N SER A 113 -12.98 -6.26 13.94
CA SER A 113 -11.71 -5.85 14.55
C SER A 113 -11.71 -4.37 14.97
N PRO A 114 -11.23 -4.01 16.17
CA PRO A 114 -11.06 -2.61 16.55
C PRO A 114 -9.92 -1.92 15.79
N VAL A 115 -9.11 -2.68 15.06
CA VAL A 115 -7.93 -2.22 14.33
C VAL A 115 -8.08 -2.44 12.84
N SER A 116 -7.64 -1.47 12.05
CA SER A 116 -7.71 -1.49 10.57
C SER A 116 -6.58 -2.28 9.91
N THR A 117 -5.73 -2.94 10.69
CA THR A 117 -4.62 -3.79 10.22
C THR A 117 -4.52 -5.03 11.09
N PRO A 118 -4.32 -6.24 10.53
CA PRO A 118 -4.10 -6.55 9.11
C PRO A 118 -5.32 -6.23 8.22
N THR A 119 -5.09 -6.05 6.92
CA THR A 119 -6.10 -5.65 5.93
C THR A 119 -6.48 -6.81 5.01
N ILE A 120 -7.74 -6.85 4.59
CA ILE A 120 -8.26 -7.92 3.72
C ILE A 120 -7.63 -7.92 2.32
N CYS A 121 -7.09 -6.77 1.87
CA CYS A 121 -6.51 -6.65 0.54
C CYS A 121 -5.37 -5.61 0.51
N PRO A 122 -4.15 -5.98 0.98
CA PRO A 122 -3.02 -5.06 1.04
C PRO A 122 -2.67 -4.41 -0.30
N SER A 123 -2.83 -5.14 -1.41
CA SER A 123 -2.59 -4.62 -2.77
C SER A 123 -3.46 -3.41 -3.08
N VAL A 124 -4.78 -3.50 -2.81
CA VAL A 124 -5.72 -2.41 -3.04
C VAL A 124 -5.45 -1.26 -2.08
N THR A 125 -5.15 -1.56 -0.82
CA THR A 125 -4.75 -0.56 0.18
C THR A 125 -3.52 0.23 -0.27
N LEU A 126 -2.50 -0.44 -0.83
CA LEU A 126 -1.31 0.23 -1.36
C LEU A 126 -1.62 1.08 -2.60
N LEU A 127 -2.45 0.58 -3.52
CA LEU A 127 -2.86 1.36 -4.70
C LEU A 127 -3.60 2.65 -4.32
N ILE A 128 -4.46 2.58 -3.30
CA ILE A 128 -5.15 3.74 -2.74
C ILE A 128 -4.16 4.67 -2.05
N ALA A 129 -3.21 4.14 -1.26
CA ALA A 129 -2.16 4.96 -0.65
C ALA A 129 -1.36 5.74 -1.69
N ILE A 130 -1.00 5.12 -2.82
CA ILE A 130 -0.33 5.80 -3.93
C ILE A 130 -1.20 6.91 -4.52
N SER A 131 -2.52 6.70 -4.63
CA SER A 131 -3.43 7.75 -5.10
C SER A 131 -3.40 8.98 -4.19
N TYR A 132 -3.30 8.79 -2.87
CA TYR A 132 -3.15 9.89 -1.93
C TYR A 132 -1.85 10.66 -2.14
N VAL A 133 -0.75 9.93 -2.29
CA VAL A 133 0.58 10.49 -2.54
C VAL A 133 0.61 11.30 -3.84
N GLU A 134 -0.06 10.83 -4.89
CA GLU A 134 -0.18 11.58 -6.14
C GLU A 134 -1.01 12.86 -5.96
N ARG A 135 -2.18 12.79 -5.31
CA ARG A 135 -3.02 13.98 -5.07
C ARG A 135 -2.25 15.08 -4.36
N LEU A 136 -1.44 14.70 -3.37
CA LEU A 136 -0.56 15.61 -2.67
C LEU A 136 0.54 16.20 -3.57
N ASN A 137 1.26 15.36 -4.34
CA ASN A 137 2.29 15.85 -5.29
C ASN A 137 1.68 16.84 -6.30
N LYS A 138 0.44 16.61 -6.75
CA LYS A 138 -0.26 17.53 -7.66
C LYS A 138 -0.56 18.88 -7.04
N ARG A 139 -0.91 18.92 -5.74
CA ARG A 139 -1.24 20.13 -4.98
C ARG A 139 0.00 20.89 -4.53
N TYR A 140 1.06 20.16 -4.19
CA TYR A 140 2.31 20.70 -3.63
C TYR A 140 3.51 20.28 -4.51
N ARG A 141 3.48 20.61 -5.80
CA ARG A 141 4.50 20.15 -6.78
C ARG A 141 5.92 20.57 -6.44
N ASP A 142 6.06 21.74 -5.83
CA ASP A 142 7.36 22.31 -5.46
C ASP A 142 7.86 21.77 -4.12
N LEU A 143 7.00 21.07 -3.36
CA LEU A 143 7.38 20.46 -2.10
C LEU A 143 8.05 19.11 -2.37
N LYS A 144 9.39 19.12 -2.31
CA LYS A 144 10.20 17.90 -2.37
C LYS A 144 10.85 17.65 -1.02
N GLY A 145 10.80 16.41 -0.57
CA GLY A 145 11.50 15.96 0.61
C GLY A 145 12.91 15.45 0.28
N THR A 146 13.69 15.18 1.32
CA THR A 146 15.02 14.57 1.17
C THR A 146 14.91 13.12 0.68
N PRO A 147 15.95 12.57 0.01
CA PRO A 147 16.00 11.16 -0.35
C PRO A 147 15.65 10.22 0.81
N GLY A 148 14.77 9.24 0.57
CA GLY A 148 14.26 8.31 1.58
C GLY A 148 13.03 8.80 2.35
N CYS A 149 12.56 10.04 2.16
CA CYS A 149 11.31 10.50 2.76
C CYS A 149 10.08 9.75 2.21
N GLY A 150 10.17 9.18 1.00
CA GLY A 150 9.10 8.40 0.37
C GLY A 150 8.65 7.20 1.21
N VAL A 151 9.57 6.62 1.99
CA VAL A 151 9.23 5.52 2.91
C VAL A 151 8.22 5.97 3.97
N ARG A 152 8.50 7.08 4.66
CA ARG A 152 7.59 7.62 5.68
C ARG A 152 6.26 8.05 5.07
N MET A 153 6.31 8.67 3.89
CA MET A 153 5.12 9.09 3.16
C MET A 153 4.19 7.90 2.86
N ILE A 154 4.74 6.81 2.32
CA ILE A 154 3.96 5.62 1.97
C ILE A 154 3.42 4.90 3.20
N MET A 155 4.17 4.85 4.29
CA MET A 155 3.69 4.26 5.54
C MET A 155 2.45 4.98 6.07
N VAL A 156 2.50 6.31 6.16
CA VAL A 156 1.37 7.12 6.64
C VAL A 156 0.20 7.00 5.66
N ALA A 157 0.45 7.12 4.36
CA ALA A 157 -0.59 6.99 3.34
C ALA A 157 -1.28 5.62 3.39
N PHE A 158 -0.52 4.54 3.62
CA PHE A 158 -1.07 3.19 3.72
C PHE A 158 -1.90 3.00 4.98
N ILE A 159 -1.44 3.49 6.14
CA ILE A 159 -2.21 3.45 7.38
C ILE A 159 -3.54 4.18 7.19
N MET A 160 -3.51 5.38 6.59
CA MET A 160 -4.71 6.16 6.31
C MET A 160 -5.65 5.46 5.31
N ALA A 161 -5.10 4.83 4.27
CA ALA A 161 -5.88 4.03 3.33
C ALA A 161 -6.53 2.82 4.01
N SER A 162 -5.81 2.15 4.91
CA SER A 162 -6.31 0.99 5.66
C SER A 162 -7.47 1.38 6.57
N LYS A 163 -7.35 2.50 7.31
CA LYS A 163 -8.42 3.05 8.14
C LYS A 163 -9.65 3.41 7.29
N TYR A 164 -9.43 4.09 6.18
CA TYR A 164 -10.51 4.47 5.26
C TYR A 164 -11.28 3.25 4.71
N ILE A 165 -10.57 2.22 4.24
CA ILE A 165 -11.19 0.98 3.75
C ILE A 165 -11.95 0.29 4.88
N HIS A 166 -11.34 0.16 6.04
CA HIS A 166 -11.94 -0.47 7.21
C HIS A 166 -13.27 0.17 7.60
N ASP A 167 -13.28 1.50 7.76
CA ASP A 167 -14.49 2.24 8.11
C ASP A 167 -15.54 2.15 6.99
N SER A 168 -15.11 2.01 5.72
CA SER A 168 -16.01 1.90 4.57
C SER A 168 -16.74 0.57 4.57
N LEU A 169 -16.00 -0.50 4.77
CA LEU A 169 -16.58 -1.84 4.80
C LEU A 169 -17.48 -2.04 6.02
N ARG A 170 -17.11 -1.46 7.17
CA ARG A 170 -17.98 -1.40 8.36
C ARG A 170 -19.33 -0.77 8.05
N LEU A 171 -19.36 0.36 7.34
CA LEU A 171 -20.61 1.02 6.97
C LEU A 171 -21.53 0.09 6.18
N ILE A 172 -20.98 -0.71 5.25
CA ILE A 172 -21.76 -1.66 4.45
C ILE A 172 -22.40 -2.72 5.35
N ILE A 173 -21.61 -3.34 6.23
CA ILE A 173 -22.10 -4.42 7.10
C ILE A 173 -23.16 -3.91 8.08
N TYR A 174 -22.95 -2.74 8.70
CA TYR A 174 -23.95 -2.15 9.60
C TYR A 174 -25.24 -1.78 8.87
N THR A 175 -25.14 -1.23 7.66
CA THR A 175 -26.32 -0.87 6.86
C THR A 175 -27.09 -2.12 6.40
N SER A 176 -26.37 -3.17 6.00
CA SER A 176 -26.94 -4.45 5.58
C SER A 176 -27.70 -5.12 6.73
N ASN A 177 -27.10 -5.20 7.92
CA ASN A 177 -27.72 -5.82 9.09
C ASN A 177 -28.97 -5.07 9.59
N ARG A 178 -29.02 -3.75 9.41
CA ARG A 178 -30.20 -2.95 9.80
C ARG A 178 -31.39 -3.17 8.87
N ASN A 179 -31.17 -3.56 7.62
CA ASN A 179 -32.24 -3.82 6.64
C ASN A 179 -32.83 -5.24 6.73
N ILE A 180 -32.26 -6.13 7.56
CA ILE A 180 -32.67 -7.54 7.70
C ILE A 180 -33.67 -7.75 8.87
N THR A 181 -34.18 -6.69 9.51
CA THR A 181 -35.32 -6.79 10.44
C THR A 181 -36.62 -6.32 9.78
N PRO A 182 -37.42 -7.22 9.16
CA PRO A 182 -38.83 -6.93 8.90
C PRO A 182 -39.61 -7.15 10.21
N ASN A 183 -40.44 -6.17 10.58
CA ASN A 183 -41.37 -6.17 11.73
C ASN A 183 -40.75 -6.18 13.14
N MET A 184 -40.70 -5.01 13.77
CA MET A 184 -41.22 -4.82 15.12
C MET A 184 -41.82 -3.42 15.27
N ILE A 185 -42.94 -3.39 15.96
CA ILE A 185 -43.94 -2.33 16.05
C ILE A 185 -43.39 -1.06 16.73
N SER A 186 -43.91 0.07 16.26
CA SER A 186 -43.87 1.40 16.86
C SER A 186 -43.91 1.42 18.39
N THR A 187 -42.89 2.02 19.02
CA THR A 187 -43.02 2.68 20.33
C THR A 187 -42.20 3.98 20.36
N PRO A 188 -42.60 5.00 21.13
CA PRO A 188 -42.06 6.35 21.05
C PRO A 188 -40.71 6.48 21.75
N ILE A 189 -39.91 7.39 21.19
CA ILE A 189 -38.56 7.77 21.58
C ILE A 189 -38.56 8.39 22.99
N THR A 190 -37.86 7.76 23.93
CA THR A 190 -37.24 8.45 25.08
C THR A 190 -35.72 8.46 24.89
N PRO A 191 -35.03 9.56 25.24
CA PRO A 191 -33.60 9.70 24.97
C PRO A 191 -32.79 8.90 25.99
N PRO A 192 -31.89 7.98 25.58
CA PRO A 192 -30.94 7.40 26.50
C PRO A 192 -29.76 8.35 26.68
N THR A 193 -29.48 8.60 27.95
CA THR A 193 -28.35 9.31 28.53
C THR A 193 -27.01 8.87 27.91
N SER A 194 -26.15 9.85 27.65
CA SER A 194 -24.81 9.69 27.06
C SER A 194 -24.01 8.52 27.63
N PRO A 195 -23.51 7.59 26.80
CA PRO A 195 -22.50 6.64 27.24
C PRO A 195 -21.15 7.37 27.41
N LYS A 196 -20.53 7.21 28.58
CA LYS A 196 -19.11 7.50 28.81
C LYS A 196 -18.28 6.70 27.81
N ILE A 197 -17.58 7.39 26.92
CA ILE A 197 -16.63 6.81 25.98
C ILE A 197 -15.45 6.24 26.78
N PRO A 198 -15.13 4.93 26.67
CA PRO A 198 -13.84 4.42 27.12
C PRO A 198 -12.80 4.79 26.07
N ILE A 199 -11.89 5.68 26.43
CA ILE A 199 -10.65 5.93 25.66
C ILE A 199 -9.83 4.64 25.79
N THR A 200 -10.01 3.73 24.84
CA THR A 200 -9.24 2.49 24.78
C THR A 200 -8.09 2.74 23.82
N SER A 201 -6.89 2.86 24.39
CA SER A 201 -5.63 3.18 23.71
C SER A 201 -5.36 2.23 22.53
N THR A 202 -4.97 2.82 21.40
CA THR A 202 -4.63 2.22 20.09
C THR A 202 -3.35 1.34 20.09
N THR A 203 -3.05 0.66 21.20
CA THR A 203 -1.75 0.02 21.46
C THR A 203 -1.47 -1.20 20.57
N SER A 204 -2.47 -1.86 19.98
CA SER A 204 -2.26 -3.11 19.20
C SER A 204 -2.03 -2.90 17.69
N VAL A 205 -2.31 -1.72 17.13
CA VAL A 205 -2.16 -1.43 15.69
C VAL A 205 -0.67 -1.36 15.27
N ILE A 206 0.19 -0.97 16.21
CA ILE A 206 1.53 -0.44 15.90
C ILE A 206 2.60 -1.53 15.96
N GLN A 207 2.42 -2.57 16.76
CA GLN A 207 3.47 -3.57 16.99
C GLN A 207 3.73 -4.46 15.76
N SER A 208 2.68 -4.84 15.01
CA SER A 208 2.82 -5.72 13.83
C SER A 208 3.54 -5.04 12.66
N ILE A 209 3.26 -3.76 12.40
CA ILE A 209 3.89 -2.97 11.32
C ILE A 209 5.31 -2.53 11.72
N THR A 210 5.53 -2.31 13.02
CA THR A 210 6.82 -1.86 13.57
C THR A 210 7.85 -2.96 13.69
N ASN A 211 7.44 -4.16 14.13
CA ASN A 211 8.35 -5.29 14.31
C ASN A 211 9.02 -5.71 12.99
N ALA A 212 8.32 -5.53 11.85
CA ALA A 212 8.86 -5.75 10.52
C ALA A 212 9.97 -4.77 10.09
N LEU A 213 10.13 -3.63 10.78
CA LEU A 213 11.10 -2.58 10.45
C LEU A 213 12.31 -2.52 11.40
N SER A 214 12.33 -3.31 12.49
CA SER A 214 13.39 -3.24 13.51
C SER A 214 14.65 -4.09 13.20
N ILE A 215 14.71 -4.76 12.05
CA ILE A 215 15.81 -5.70 11.71
C ILE A 215 17.01 -5.03 11.02
N ASN A 216 16.88 -3.81 10.48
CA ASN A 216 17.92 -3.23 9.60
C ASN A 216 18.77 -2.09 10.16
N ASN A 217 18.70 -1.79 11.47
CA ASN A 217 19.47 -0.69 12.07
C ASN A 217 20.73 -1.11 12.85
N THR A 218 21.21 -2.35 12.72
CA THR A 218 22.34 -2.86 13.51
C THR A 218 23.54 -3.27 12.66
N ILE A 219 24.07 -2.41 11.79
CA ILE A 219 25.44 -2.57 11.26
C ILE A 219 26.05 -1.18 11.04
N ILE A 220 26.97 -0.81 11.94
CA ILE A 220 28.23 -0.04 11.82
C ILE A 220 28.44 0.69 13.15
N GLU A 221 28.97 -0.02 14.12
CA GLU A 221 29.93 0.52 15.10
C GLU A 221 30.94 -0.61 15.32
N LYS A 222 32.01 -0.59 14.53
CA LYS A 222 33.20 -1.37 14.83
C LYS A 222 34.27 -0.41 15.34
N THR A 223 34.41 -0.49 16.64
CA THR A 223 35.38 0.05 17.58
C THR A 223 36.82 -0.20 17.16
N ASP A 224 37.66 0.83 17.25
CA ASP A 224 39.08 0.69 17.57
C ASP A 224 39.34 1.35 18.94
N ASN A 225 39.99 0.57 19.80
CA ASN A 225 40.31 0.74 21.22
C ASN A 225 41.71 1.42 21.37
N PRO A 226 42.37 1.49 22.57
CA PRO A 226 41.92 1.77 23.95
C PRO A 226 42.86 2.77 24.70
N SER A 227 42.47 3.25 25.89
CA SER A 227 43.25 3.08 27.16
C SER A 227 42.86 4.02 28.31
N SER A 228 42.55 3.39 29.45
CA SER A 228 42.93 3.71 30.85
C SER A 228 42.33 4.94 31.56
N THR A 229 41.57 4.76 32.65
CA THR A 229 42.08 4.49 34.04
C THR A 229 40.90 4.46 35.04
N MET A 230 41.07 3.65 36.09
CA MET A 230 40.18 3.35 37.23
C MET A 230 39.67 4.58 38.00
N VAL A 231 38.48 4.50 38.62
CA VAL A 231 38.21 4.47 40.09
C VAL A 231 36.67 4.51 40.31
N THR A 232 36.17 3.60 41.16
CA THR A 232 34.84 3.64 41.84
C THR A 232 35.11 3.77 43.35
N PRO A 233 34.23 4.33 44.21
CA PRO A 233 32.96 3.67 44.53
C PRO A 233 31.75 4.55 44.96
N ALA A 234 30.57 3.91 44.87
CA ALA A 234 29.36 4.01 45.70
C ALA A 234 28.59 5.34 45.86
N SER A 235 27.40 5.41 45.25
CA SER A 235 26.10 5.34 45.96
C SER A 235 24.95 5.92 45.12
N SER A 236 24.00 5.08 44.77
CA SER A 236 22.55 5.34 44.63
C SER A 236 21.92 4.21 43.81
N PRO A 237 20.75 3.68 44.19
CA PRO A 237 20.05 2.69 43.39
C PRO A 237 19.58 3.37 42.08
N PRO A 238 19.73 2.73 40.91
CA PRO A 238 19.16 3.28 39.69
C PRO A 238 17.64 3.17 39.80
N LEU A 239 16.97 4.33 39.93
CA LEU A 239 15.55 4.43 39.66
C LEU A 239 15.30 3.85 38.26
N GLU A 240 14.48 2.82 38.23
CA GLU A 240 13.98 2.12 37.06
C GLU A 240 13.59 3.08 35.92
N LYS A 241 14.41 3.15 34.87
CA LYS A 241 14.01 3.65 33.56
C LYS A 241 13.10 2.63 32.88
N ILE A 242 11.89 2.43 33.41
CA ILE A 242 10.87 1.62 32.73
C ILE A 242 10.09 2.55 31.78
N ALA A 243 10.49 2.45 30.51
CA ALA A 243 9.74 2.68 29.26
C ALA A 243 8.75 3.89 29.15
N PRO A 244 9.20 5.01 28.55
CA PRO A 244 8.33 5.98 27.87
C PRO A 244 8.36 5.91 26.33
N LYS A 245 9.11 4.96 25.73
CA LYS A 245 9.39 4.95 24.27
C LYS A 245 8.15 4.75 23.39
N ASP A 246 7.17 3.97 23.82
CA ASP A 246 6.03 3.62 22.98
C ASP A 246 5.01 4.77 22.88
N ASN A 247 4.78 5.49 23.98
CA ASN A 247 3.87 6.64 23.99
C ASN A 247 4.38 7.79 23.10
N GLU A 248 5.68 8.09 23.14
CA GLU A 248 6.28 9.13 22.29
C GLU A 248 6.18 8.76 20.80
N ARG A 249 6.46 7.49 20.46
CA ARG A 249 6.31 6.98 19.10
C ARG A 249 4.87 7.11 18.60
N ASN A 250 3.90 6.73 19.42
CA ASN A 250 2.48 6.77 19.06
C ASN A 250 2.03 8.21 18.81
N LEU A 251 2.46 9.15 19.66
CA LEU A 251 2.17 10.58 19.49
C LEU A 251 2.76 11.12 18.19
N ARG A 252 3.98 10.71 17.83
CA ARG A 252 4.62 11.10 16.57
C ARG A 252 3.87 10.58 15.36
N ILE A 253 3.38 9.35 15.39
CA ILE A 253 2.56 8.77 14.32
C ILE A 253 1.24 9.53 14.19
N ALA A 254 0.53 9.74 15.31
CA ALA A 254 -0.73 10.48 15.33
C ALA A 254 -0.58 11.90 14.73
N ARG A 255 0.52 12.59 15.05
CA ARG A 255 0.84 13.88 14.42
C ARG A 255 1.02 13.76 12.90
N MET A 256 1.78 12.77 12.43
CA MET A 256 1.98 12.56 10.98
C MET A 256 0.67 12.24 10.26
N GLU A 257 -0.22 11.46 10.86
CA GLU A 257 -1.55 11.17 10.30
C GLU A 257 -2.40 12.45 10.19
N GLN A 258 -2.40 13.28 11.23
CA GLN A 258 -3.16 14.52 11.26
C GLN A 258 -2.64 15.52 10.21
N GLU A 259 -1.32 15.68 10.09
CA GLU A 259 -0.70 16.51 9.06
C GLU A 259 -1.02 16.00 7.66
N PHE A 260 -0.93 14.68 7.44
CA PHE A 260 -1.24 14.06 6.15
C PHE A 260 -2.70 14.28 5.74
N LEU A 261 -3.64 14.12 6.69
CA LEU A 261 -5.06 14.42 6.49
C LEU A 261 -5.28 15.89 6.12
N PHE A 262 -4.63 16.80 6.85
CA PHE A 262 -4.71 18.22 6.57
C PHE A 262 -4.27 18.54 5.15
N PHE A 263 -3.13 18.00 4.69
CA PHE A 263 -2.67 18.21 3.31
C PHE A 263 -3.60 17.61 2.24
N LEU A 264 -4.36 16.58 2.59
CA LEU A 264 -5.42 16.00 1.74
C LEU A 264 -6.76 16.75 1.83
N ASN A 265 -6.86 17.85 2.57
CA ASN A 265 -8.12 18.52 2.90
C ASN A 265 -9.15 17.58 3.55
N TYR A 266 -8.71 16.61 4.35
CA TYR A 266 -9.56 15.60 4.99
C TYR A 266 -10.39 14.76 4.01
N ASP A 267 -10.07 14.78 2.72
CA ASP A 267 -10.73 13.97 1.69
C ASP A 267 -9.93 12.70 1.42
N LEU A 268 -10.39 11.58 1.97
CA LEU A 268 -9.83 10.24 1.69
C LEU A 268 -10.58 9.52 0.56
N SER A 269 -11.55 10.16 -0.08
CA SER A 269 -12.32 9.50 -1.12
C SER A 269 -11.47 9.18 -2.35
N VAL A 270 -11.78 8.04 -2.95
CA VAL A 270 -11.15 7.54 -4.18
C VAL A 270 -12.26 7.41 -5.21
N GLN A 271 -12.12 8.07 -6.36
CA GLN A 271 -13.19 8.13 -7.36
C GLN A 271 -13.51 6.76 -7.95
N ASP A 272 -12.48 6.04 -8.41
CA ASP A 272 -12.63 4.73 -9.04
C ASP A 272 -11.48 3.81 -8.61
N PRO A 273 -11.66 3.07 -7.51
CA PRO A 273 -10.66 2.12 -7.04
C PRO A 273 -10.51 0.91 -7.98
N SER A 274 -11.53 0.55 -8.77
CA SER A 274 -11.46 -0.57 -9.70
C SER A 274 -10.52 -0.28 -10.87
N LEU A 275 -10.46 0.96 -11.36
CA LEU A 275 -9.46 1.36 -12.36
C LEU A 275 -8.03 1.22 -11.86
N LEU A 276 -7.77 1.43 -10.57
CA LEU A 276 -6.45 1.22 -9.98
C LEU A 276 -6.05 -0.26 -10.06
N VAL A 277 -7.00 -1.15 -9.75
CA VAL A 277 -6.81 -2.60 -9.80
C VAL A 277 -6.57 -3.08 -11.24
N LEU A 278 -7.41 -2.66 -12.19
CA LEU A 278 -7.27 -3.02 -13.60
C LEU A 278 -5.93 -2.53 -14.18
N TRP A 279 -5.52 -1.31 -13.83
CA TRP A 279 -4.22 -0.80 -14.21
C TRP A 279 -3.08 -1.65 -13.63
N ALA A 280 -3.14 -2.01 -12.35
CA ALA A 280 -2.12 -2.84 -11.73
C ALA A 280 -2.04 -4.25 -12.37
N GLN A 281 -3.18 -4.83 -12.74
CA GLN A 281 -3.25 -6.12 -13.42
C GLN A 281 -2.60 -6.10 -14.82
N SER A 282 -2.54 -4.95 -15.48
CA SER A 282 -1.84 -4.83 -16.77
C SER A 282 -0.34 -5.18 -16.69
N TYR A 283 0.27 -5.12 -15.50
CA TYR A 283 1.66 -5.52 -15.25
C TYR A 283 1.86 -7.03 -15.04
N GLN A 284 0.79 -7.84 -15.08
CA GLN A 284 0.86 -9.30 -14.91
C GLN A 284 1.02 -10.05 -16.24
N VAL A 285 0.82 -9.39 -17.39
CA VAL A 285 0.88 -10.04 -18.69
C VAL A 285 2.32 -10.53 -18.97
N PRO A 286 2.54 -11.85 -19.16
CA PRO A 286 3.82 -12.35 -19.62
C PRO A 286 4.08 -11.78 -21.01
N GLU A 287 5.27 -11.21 -21.22
CA GLU A 287 5.80 -11.09 -22.58
C GLU A 287 5.88 -12.51 -23.13
N LYS A 288 4.88 -12.90 -23.94
CA LYS A 288 5.05 -14.06 -24.81
C LYS A 288 6.19 -13.68 -25.75
N SER A 289 7.38 -14.20 -25.47
CA SER A 289 8.45 -14.30 -26.45
C SER A 289 7.84 -14.93 -27.72
N PRO A 290 7.98 -14.32 -28.90
CA PRO A 290 7.72 -15.05 -30.13
C PRO A 290 8.83 -16.10 -30.26
N GLU A 291 8.58 -17.31 -29.75
CA GLU A 291 9.30 -18.50 -30.19
C GLU A 291 9.11 -18.56 -31.70
N THR A 292 10.17 -18.13 -32.39
CA THR A 292 10.27 -18.32 -33.82
C THR A 292 10.75 -19.75 -33.96
N GLU A 293 9.81 -20.69 -34.00
CA GLU A 293 10.06 -22.01 -34.58
C GLU A 293 10.39 -21.77 -36.06
N GLN A 294 11.65 -21.44 -36.37
CA GLN A 294 12.16 -21.63 -37.70
C GLN A 294 12.42 -23.13 -37.86
N PRO A 295 11.77 -23.82 -38.81
CA PRO A 295 12.15 -25.18 -39.15
C PRO A 295 13.56 -25.10 -39.76
N TYR A 296 14.53 -25.69 -39.06
CA TYR A 296 15.88 -25.87 -39.58
C TYR A 296 15.79 -26.89 -40.73
N THR A 297 15.69 -26.38 -41.95
CA THR A 297 15.80 -27.21 -43.15
C THR A 297 17.28 -27.51 -43.33
N SER A 298 17.74 -28.64 -42.81
CA SER A 298 19.05 -29.20 -43.11
C SER A 298 19.06 -29.71 -44.55
N ALA A 299 19.46 -28.83 -45.46
CA ALA A 299 19.97 -29.19 -46.77
C ALA A 299 21.37 -28.59 -46.84
N ASP A 300 22.39 -29.41 -46.64
CA ASP A 300 23.75 -29.10 -47.09
C ASP A 300 24.44 -30.43 -47.42
N ASP A 301 24.60 -30.62 -48.72
CA ASP A 301 25.37 -31.64 -49.42
C ASP A 301 26.88 -31.38 -49.27
N GLY A 302 27.67 -32.46 -49.22
CA GLY A 302 29.14 -32.45 -49.26
C GLY A 302 29.67 -33.37 -48.18
N ASP A 303 29.92 -34.66 -48.40
CA ASP A 303 30.66 -35.32 -49.51
C ASP A 303 32.03 -34.72 -49.75
N ASP A 304 32.94 -34.97 -48.82
CA ASP A 304 34.38 -34.92 -49.05
C ASP A 304 34.96 -36.28 -48.61
N GLU A 305 35.10 -37.19 -49.58
CA GLU A 305 35.94 -38.39 -49.50
C GLU A 305 37.41 -37.98 -49.31
N MET A 306 38.04 -38.49 -48.26
CA MET A 306 39.49 -38.44 -48.05
C MET A 306 39.92 -39.83 -47.60
N ASP A 307 40.37 -40.66 -48.54
CA ASP A 307 41.25 -41.81 -48.26
C ASP A 307 42.37 -41.81 -49.31
N ASP A 308 43.52 -41.28 -48.89
CA ASP A 308 44.83 -41.50 -49.49
C ASP A 308 45.33 -42.90 -49.08
N GLU A 309 45.57 -43.81 -50.02
CA GLU A 309 46.52 -44.91 -49.81
C GLU A 309 47.41 -45.15 -51.04
N ASP A 310 48.69 -45.00 -50.76
CA ASP A 310 49.92 -45.40 -51.46
C ASP A 310 49.82 -46.59 -52.44
N ASN A 311 50.33 -46.41 -53.68
CA ASN A 311 51.55 -47.06 -54.24
C ASN A 311 51.79 -46.70 -55.72
#